data_AF-Q6FMD5-F1
#
_entry.id   AF-Q6FMD5-F1
#
_cell.length_a   1.000
_cell.length_b   1.000
_cell.length_c   1.000
_cell.angle_alpha   90.00
_cell.angle_beta   90.00
_cell.angle_gamma   90.00
#
_symmetry.space_group_name_H-M   'P 1'
#
loop_
_entity.id
_entity.type
_entity.pdbx_description
1 polymer ?
#
loop_
_entity_poly.entity_id
_entity_poly.type
_entity_poly.pdbx_seq_one_letter_code
_entity_poly.pdbx_strand_id
1 'polypeptide(L)'
;MKWDSALQVYIDHPEKYGKDTVVYFDEDAVIIHDSFPKARFHLLVLPRSNTLTKKHPTIGLNSSVKNQLENYVQRAIDYIYEGFTQHYQPSDKVQSIFADKDTFIKNFLAVGIHSVPSMKNLHIHVITKDFDSPRLKHKKHYNSFNTNFFVNWIDLPLKSIPNVKETELKYIKGSPLICSYCGQDYGSQFKKLKDHLTEEFNKHFTEIIEL
;
A
#
# COMPACT_ATOMS: atom_id res chain seq x y z
N MET A 1 -20.84 -9.20 9.78
CA MET A 1 -19.63 -9.73 9.09
C MET A 1 -18.45 -9.62 10.03
N LYS A 2 -17.58 -10.65 10.15
CA LYS A 2 -16.31 -10.50 10.88
C LYS A 2 -15.41 -9.52 10.11
N TRP A 3 -14.74 -8.62 10.81
CA TRP A 3 -13.96 -7.54 10.20
C TRP A 3 -12.85 -8.06 9.27
N ASP A 4 -12.29 -9.23 9.56
CA ASP A 4 -11.22 -9.88 8.78
C ASP A 4 -11.69 -10.48 7.44
N SER A 5 -13.00 -10.52 7.20
CA SER A 5 -13.62 -10.95 5.94
C SER A 5 -14.21 -9.79 5.13
N ALA A 6 -13.99 -8.53 5.55
CA ALA A 6 -14.65 -7.37 4.96
C ALA A 6 -14.31 -7.11 3.48
N LEU A 7 -13.22 -7.69 2.96
CA LEU A 7 -12.86 -7.56 1.53
C LEU A 7 -13.68 -8.48 0.61
N GLN A 8 -14.34 -9.51 1.16
CA GLN A 8 -15.03 -10.52 0.33
C GLN A 8 -16.12 -9.91 -0.53
N VAL A 9 -16.82 -8.88 -0.03
CA VAL A 9 -17.92 -8.22 -0.76
C VAL A 9 -17.46 -7.57 -2.06
N TYR A 10 -16.24 -7.03 -2.10
CA TYR A 10 -15.67 -6.42 -3.30
C TYR A 10 -15.25 -7.47 -4.33
N ILE A 11 -14.88 -8.67 -3.87
CA ILE A 11 -14.54 -9.79 -4.74
C ILE A 11 -15.80 -10.39 -5.37
N ASP A 12 -16.83 -10.60 -4.56
CA ASP A 12 -18.08 -11.24 -4.99
C ASP A 12 -18.91 -10.32 -5.88
N HIS A 13 -19.00 -9.04 -5.52
CA HIS A 13 -19.92 -8.08 -6.13
C HIS A 13 -19.29 -6.70 -6.40
N PRO A 14 -18.18 -6.61 -7.14
CA PRO A 14 -17.54 -5.32 -7.44
C PRO A 14 -18.47 -4.36 -8.19
N GLU A 15 -19.42 -4.86 -8.97
CA GLU A 15 -20.39 -4.07 -9.76
C GLU A 15 -21.37 -3.24 -8.91
N LYS A 16 -21.49 -3.55 -7.61
CA LYS A 16 -22.39 -2.83 -6.70
C LYS A 16 -21.80 -1.52 -6.17
N TYR A 17 -20.54 -1.23 -6.51
CA TYR A 17 -19.79 -0.11 -5.97
C TYR A 17 -19.46 0.91 -7.05
N GLY A 18 -19.52 2.19 -6.69
CA GLY A 18 -19.12 3.29 -7.57
C GLY A 18 -17.60 3.42 -7.70
N LYS A 19 -17.17 4.33 -8.58
CA LYS A 19 -15.75 4.61 -8.88
C LYS A 19 -14.94 5.10 -7.67
N ASP A 20 -15.62 5.69 -6.68
CA ASP A 20 -15.00 6.12 -5.41
C ASP A 20 -14.54 4.94 -4.55
N THR A 21 -14.95 3.71 -4.87
CA THR A 21 -14.60 2.49 -4.13
C THR A 21 -13.89 1.49 -5.04
N VAL A 22 -14.44 1.19 -6.22
CA VAL A 22 -13.88 0.23 -7.17
C VAL A 22 -13.30 0.98 -8.36
N VAL A 23 -11.99 0.84 -8.55
CA VAL A 23 -11.24 1.44 -9.67
C VAL A 23 -11.40 0.63 -10.94
N TYR A 24 -11.33 -0.70 -10.82
CA TYR A 24 -11.39 -1.62 -11.94
C TYR A 24 -11.82 -3.00 -11.45
N PHE A 25 -12.51 -3.76 -12.28
CA PHE A 25 -12.70 -5.19 -12.08
C PHE A 25 -12.95 -5.92 -13.40
N ASP A 26 -12.62 -7.20 -13.42
CA ASP A 26 -13.03 -8.18 -14.41
C ASP A 26 -13.20 -9.54 -13.72
N GLU A 27 -13.28 -10.63 -14.46
CA GLU A 27 -13.45 -11.98 -13.91
C GLU A 27 -12.31 -12.43 -12.98
N ASP A 28 -11.09 -11.89 -13.14
CA ASP A 28 -9.90 -12.39 -12.45
C ASP A 28 -9.51 -11.55 -11.24
N ALA A 29 -9.69 -10.23 -11.31
CA ALA A 29 -9.27 -9.32 -10.26
C ALA A 29 -10.20 -8.12 -10.06
N VAL A 30 -10.12 -7.51 -8.88
CA VAL A 30 -10.72 -6.21 -8.56
C VAL A 30 -9.66 -5.31 -7.91
N ILE A 31 -9.66 -4.03 -8.29
CA ILE A 31 -8.82 -2.98 -7.72
C ILE A 31 -9.74 -2.02 -6.96
N ILE A 32 -9.47 -1.82 -5.68
CA ILE A 32 -10.28 -0.95 -4.82
C ILE A 32 -9.43 0.10 -4.12
N HIS A 33 -10.08 1.21 -3.75
CA HIS A 33 -9.55 2.12 -2.73
C HIS A 33 -9.61 1.44 -1.35
N ASP A 34 -8.50 1.46 -0.61
CA ASP A 34 -8.51 1.00 0.78
C ASP A 34 -9.42 1.93 1.60
N SER A 35 -10.43 1.39 2.28
CA SER A 35 -11.39 2.19 3.06
C SER A 35 -10.77 2.89 4.28
N PHE A 36 -9.54 2.54 4.64
CA PHE A 36 -8.74 3.12 5.71
C PHE A 36 -7.34 3.47 5.18
N PRO A 37 -7.19 4.34 4.18
CA PRO A 37 -5.94 4.52 3.44
C PRO A 37 -4.82 5.01 4.36
N LYS A 38 -3.61 4.46 4.26
CA LYS A 38 -2.50 4.83 5.18
C LYS A 38 -1.61 5.95 4.66
N ALA A 39 -1.89 6.42 3.45
CA ALA A 39 -1.24 7.50 2.72
C ALA A 39 -2.29 8.20 1.84
N ARG A 40 -1.91 9.25 1.10
CA ARG A 40 -2.82 9.95 0.19
C ARG A 40 -3.46 9.04 -0.86
N PHE A 41 -2.68 8.13 -1.45
CA PHE A 41 -3.19 7.09 -2.34
C PHE A 41 -2.88 5.72 -1.78
N HIS A 42 -3.91 4.88 -1.64
CA HIS A 42 -3.76 3.50 -1.17
C HIS A 42 -4.81 2.61 -1.83
N LEU A 43 -4.36 1.77 -2.76
CA LEU A 43 -5.18 0.79 -3.45
C LEU A 43 -4.87 -0.63 -2.98
N LEU A 44 -5.86 -1.50 -3.14
CA LEU A 44 -5.72 -2.94 -2.97
C LEU A 44 -6.08 -3.65 -4.28
N VAL A 45 -5.19 -4.50 -4.78
CA VAL A 45 -5.48 -5.45 -5.86
C VAL A 45 -5.87 -6.79 -5.23
N LEU A 46 -7.06 -7.28 -5.54
CA LEU A 46 -7.65 -8.49 -4.96
C LEU A 46 -7.91 -9.51 -6.09
N PRO A 47 -7.32 -10.72 -6.05
CA PRO A 47 -7.73 -11.79 -6.95
C PRO A 47 -9.14 -12.27 -6.58
N ARG A 48 -9.98 -12.50 -7.61
CA ARG A 48 -11.36 -12.94 -7.45
C ARG A 48 -11.54 -14.45 -7.37
N SER A 49 -10.52 -15.22 -7.77
CA SER A 49 -10.54 -16.68 -7.62
C SER A 49 -10.77 -17.09 -6.17
N ASN A 50 -11.87 -17.83 -5.92
CA ASN A 50 -12.27 -18.31 -4.59
C ASN A 50 -11.20 -19.17 -3.91
N THR A 51 -10.40 -19.89 -4.70
CA THR A 51 -9.33 -20.74 -4.17
C THR A 51 -8.05 -19.96 -3.90
N LEU A 52 -7.76 -18.91 -4.68
CA LEU A 52 -6.57 -18.08 -4.50
C LEU A 52 -6.76 -17.07 -3.38
N THR A 53 -7.92 -16.41 -3.33
CA THR A 53 -8.16 -15.30 -2.40
C THR A 53 -8.03 -15.72 -0.93
N LYS A 54 -8.27 -16.98 -0.58
CA LYS A 54 -8.14 -17.45 0.82
C LYS A 54 -6.77 -18.05 1.17
N LYS A 55 -5.83 -18.10 0.22
CA LYS A 55 -4.49 -18.62 0.49
C LYS A 55 -3.66 -17.58 1.23
N HIS A 56 -2.83 -18.06 2.14
CA HIS A 56 -1.77 -17.23 2.71
C HIS A 56 -0.88 -16.67 1.58
N PRO A 57 -0.46 -15.39 1.60
CA PRO A 57 0.30 -14.79 0.52
C PRO A 57 1.54 -15.59 0.10
N THR A 58 2.29 -16.15 1.05
CA THR A 58 3.43 -17.07 0.81
C THR A 58 3.07 -18.25 -0.11
N ILE A 59 1.87 -18.80 0.03
CA ILE A 59 1.40 -19.97 -0.76
C ILE A 59 0.71 -19.50 -2.04
N GLY A 60 -0.12 -18.46 -1.95
CA GLY A 60 -0.96 -17.97 -3.04
C GLY A 60 -0.18 -17.27 -4.14
N LEU A 61 0.83 -16.47 -3.81
CA LEU A 61 1.59 -15.64 -4.75
C LEU A 61 2.86 -16.35 -5.25
N ASN A 62 2.72 -17.51 -5.88
CA ASN A 62 3.81 -18.12 -6.64
C ASN A 62 4.08 -17.36 -7.96
N SER A 63 5.16 -17.70 -8.67
CA SER A 63 5.57 -16.99 -9.89
C SER A 63 4.49 -16.95 -10.98
N SER A 64 3.71 -18.02 -11.15
CA SER A 64 2.61 -18.04 -12.14
C SER A 64 1.50 -17.06 -11.76
N VAL A 65 1.08 -17.08 -10.50
CA VAL A 65 0.05 -16.14 -10.00
C VAL A 65 0.55 -14.70 -10.04
N LYS A 66 1.82 -14.44 -9.72
CA LYS A 66 2.41 -13.09 -9.87
C LYS A 66 2.31 -12.60 -11.31
N ASN A 67 2.73 -13.42 -12.28
CA ASN A 67 2.66 -13.07 -13.70
C ASN A 67 1.22 -12.80 -14.16
N GLN A 68 0.25 -13.57 -13.65
CA GLN A 68 -1.17 -13.33 -13.91
C GLN A 68 -1.67 -12.00 -13.33
N LEU A 69 -1.14 -11.59 -12.17
CA LEU A 69 -1.58 -10.37 -11.48
C LEU A 69 -0.79 -9.11 -11.87
N GLU A 70 0.31 -9.25 -12.60
CA GLU A 70 1.22 -8.15 -12.94
C GLU A 70 0.49 -6.99 -13.64
N ASN A 71 -0.38 -7.29 -14.61
CA ASN A 71 -1.13 -6.26 -15.33
C ASN A 71 -2.11 -5.49 -14.41
N TYR A 72 -2.67 -6.14 -13.38
CA TYR A 72 -3.54 -5.45 -12.42
C TYR A 72 -2.75 -4.60 -11.44
N VAL A 73 -1.55 -5.06 -11.04
CA VAL A 73 -0.61 -4.26 -10.25
C VAL A 73 -0.17 -3.03 -11.05
N GLN A 74 0.22 -3.19 -12.31
CA GLN A 74 0.59 -2.08 -13.18
C GLN A 74 -0.56 -1.10 -13.37
N ARG A 75 -1.80 -1.58 -13.56
CA ARG A 75 -2.99 -0.73 -13.67
C ARG A 75 -3.21 0.11 -12.39
N ALA A 76 -3.00 -0.47 -11.21
CA ALA A 76 -3.10 0.26 -9.95
C ALA A 76 -1.96 1.28 -9.78
N ILE A 77 -0.75 0.96 -10.22
CA ILE A 77 0.39 1.89 -10.26
C ILE A 77 0.08 3.08 -11.17
N ASP A 78 -0.41 2.81 -12.38
CA ASP A 78 -0.75 3.84 -13.36
C ASP A 78 -1.83 4.78 -12.83
N TYR A 79 -2.88 4.23 -12.23
CA TYR A 79 -3.94 5.01 -11.58
C TYR A 79 -3.40 5.95 -10.50
N ILE A 80 -2.51 5.46 -9.63
CA ILE A 80 -1.91 6.30 -8.59
C ILE A 80 -0.97 7.34 -9.18
N TYR A 81 -0.15 6.99 -10.17
CA TYR A 81 0.75 7.95 -10.81
C TYR A 81 -0.01 9.09 -11.47
N GLU A 82 -1.02 8.78 -12.28
CA GLU A 82 -1.86 9.77 -12.95
C GLU A 82 -2.63 10.61 -11.93
N GLY A 83 -3.30 9.97 -10.98
CA GLY A 83 -4.03 10.67 -9.92
C GLY A 83 -3.13 11.59 -9.12
N PHE A 84 -1.97 11.11 -8.66
CA PHE A 84 -1.07 11.92 -7.85
C PHE A 84 -0.51 13.12 -8.63
N THR A 85 -0.07 12.91 -9.88
CA THR A 85 0.52 13.99 -10.71
C THR A 85 -0.50 15.00 -11.21
N GLN A 86 -1.77 14.64 -11.28
CA GLN A 86 -2.87 15.58 -11.56
C GLN A 86 -3.25 16.43 -10.35
N HIS A 87 -3.13 15.88 -9.13
CA HIS A 87 -3.57 16.58 -7.91
C HIS A 87 -2.47 17.36 -7.21
N TYR A 88 -1.20 16.96 -7.38
CA TYR A 88 -0.09 17.50 -6.61
C TYR A 88 1.07 17.92 -7.52
N GLN A 89 1.52 19.16 -7.32
CA GLN A 89 2.73 19.67 -7.93
C GLN A 89 3.93 19.47 -6.98
N PRO A 90 4.99 18.76 -7.40
CA PRO A 90 6.19 18.57 -6.58
C PRO A 90 7.03 19.85 -6.51
N SER A 91 7.66 20.10 -5.37
CA SER A 91 8.67 21.16 -5.23
C SER A 91 10.00 20.77 -5.88
N ASP A 92 10.85 21.76 -6.17
CA ASP A 92 12.17 21.56 -6.81
C ASP A 92 13.03 20.49 -6.11
N LYS A 93 12.87 20.32 -4.80
CA LYS A 93 13.62 19.34 -3.99
C LYS A 93 13.28 17.88 -4.33
N VAL A 94 12.06 17.63 -4.78
CA VAL A 94 11.56 16.27 -5.08
C VAL A 94 11.15 16.11 -6.54
N GLN A 95 11.23 17.16 -7.35
CA GLN A 95 10.82 17.14 -8.75
C GLN A 95 11.48 15.99 -9.55
N SER A 96 12.74 15.65 -9.27
CA SER A 96 13.43 14.54 -9.92
C SER A 96 12.78 13.18 -9.66
N ILE A 97 12.11 12.99 -8.52
CA ILE A 97 11.35 11.77 -8.22
C ILE A 97 10.18 11.59 -9.18
N PHE A 98 9.65 12.69 -9.72
CA PHE A 98 8.48 12.75 -10.58
C PHE A 98 8.85 13.02 -12.05
N ALA A 99 10.14 12.97 -12.40
CA ALA A 99 10.62 13.19 -13.77
C ALA A 99 10.03 12.17 -14.76
N ASP A 100 9.82 10.94 -14.29
CA ASP A 100 9.21 9.85 -15.04
C ASP A 100 8.53 8.86 -14.08
N LYS A 101 7.72 7.96 -14.65
CA LYS A 101 6.95 6.98 -13.89
C LYS A 101 7.84 5.95 -13.17
N ASP A 102 8.95 5.52 -13.76
CA ASP A 102 9.83 4.52 -13.15
C ASP A 102 10.53 5.08 -11.91
N THR A 103 10.98 6.33 -11.99
CA THR A 103 11.57 7.05 -10.88
C THR A 103 10.55 7.27 -9.76
N PHE A 104 9.30 7.58 -10.10
CA PHE A 104 8.20 7.69 -9.13
C PHE A 104 7.94 6.37 -8.43
N ILE A 105 7.79 5.28 -9.19
CA ILE A 105 7.57 3.93 -8.66
C ILE A 105 8.67 3.55 -7.68
N LYS A 106 9.93 3.73 -8.08
CA LYS A 106 11.10 3.33 -7.30
C LYS A 106 11.23 4.08 -5.98
N ASN A 107 10.96 5.38 -5.97
CA ASN A 107 11.29 6.25 -4.83
C ASN A 107 10.08 6.57 -3.95
N PHE A 108 8.88 6.62 -4.53
CA PHE A 108 7.70 7.16 -3.87
C PHE A 108 6.52 6.18 -3.76
N LEU A 109 6.60 5.01 -4.38
CA LEU A 109 5.59 3.96 -4.27
C LEU A 109 6.10 2.78 -3.44
N ALA A 110 5.20 2.17 -2.69
CA ALA A 110 5.39 0.85 -2.11
C ALA A 110 4.35 -0.09 -2.72
N VAL A 111 4.84 -1.16 -3.35
CA VAL A 111 4.01 -2.16 -4.03
C VAL A 111 4.36 -3.52 -3.45
N GLY A 112 3.38 -4.25 -2.92
CA GLY A 112 3.68 -5.51 -2.24
C GLY A 112 2.61 -5.98 -1.27
N ILE A 113 3.01 -6.80 -0.30
CA ILE A 113 2.10 -7.42 0.68
C ILE A 113 2.60 -7.23 2.10
N HIS A 114 1.70 -7.42 3.06
CA HIS A 114 2.11 -7.75 4.42
C HIS A 114 2.49 -9.24 4.52
N SER A 115 3.66 -9.53 5.08
CA SER A 115 4.15 -10.89 5.32
C SER A 115 3.23 -11.70 6.23
N VAL A 116 2.56 -11.02 7.17
CA VAL A 116 1.48 -11.56 8.00
C VAL A 116 0.22 -10.71 7.74
N PRO A 117 -0.74 -11.19 6.93
CA PRO A 117 -1.90 -10.40 6.54
C PRO A 117 -2.88 -10.19 7.71
N SER A 118 -3.51 -9.02 7.75
CA SER A 118 -4.55 -8.69 8.75
C SER A 118 -5.95 -9.13 8.32
N MET A 119 -6.15 -9.42 7.03
CA MET A 119 -7.43 -9.83 6.44
C MET A 119 -7.28 -11.20 5.77
N LYS A 120 -8.38 -11.95 5.69
CA LYS A 120 -8.39 -13.33 5.16
C LYS A 120 -8.24 -13.40 3.65
N ASN A 121 -8.64 -12.36 2.94
CA ASN A 121 -8.53 -12.29 1.49
C ASN A 121 -7.13 -11.80 1.12
N LEU A 122 -6.48 -12.45 0.17
CA LEU A 122 -5.23 -12.03 -0.42
C LEU A 122 -5.42 -10.64 -1.03
N HIS A 123 -4.52 -9.71 -0.70
CA HIS A 123 -4.55 -8.34 -1.18
C HIS A 123 -3.13 -7.85 -1.37
N ILE A 124 -2.90 -7.22 -2.52
CA ILE A 124 -1.63 -6.55 -2.84
C ILE A 124 -1.85 -5.06 -2.64
N HIS A 125 -1.00 -4.44 -1.84
CA HIS A 125 -1.00 -3.00 -1.60
C HIS A 125 -0.26 -2.30 -2.74
N VAL A 126 -0.86 -1.22 -3.23
CA VAL A 126 -0.18 -0.18 -4.03
C VAL A 126 -0.43 1.13 -3.30
N ILE A 127 0.62 1.70 -2.70
CA ILE A 127 0.49 2.82 -1.78
C ILE A 127 1.61 3.85 -1.98
N THR A 128 1.29 5.13 -1.87
CA THR A 128 2.30 6.20 -1.86
C THR A 128 3.04 6.26 -0.53
N LYS A 129 4.31 6.67 -0.56
CA LYS A 129 5.21 6.68 0.61
C LYS A 129 5.15 7.97 1.44
N ASP A 130 4.17 8.83 1.18
CA ASP A 130 3.91 10.01 2.02
C ASP A 130 3.46 9.63 3.42
N PHE A 131 2.65 8.58 3.54
CA PHE A 131 2.02 8.17 4.79
C PHE A 131 1.31 9.33 5.54
N ASP A 132 0.88 10.35 4.81
CA ASP A 132 0.10 11.47 5.31
C ASP A 132 -1.39 11.12 5.21
N SER A 133 -1.93 10.60 6.30
CA SER A 133 -3.33 10.20 6.37
C SER A 133 -3.91 10.29 7.78
N PRO A 134 -5.18 10.73 7.92
CA PRO A 134 -5.89 10.66 9.19
C PRO A 134 -6.08 9.21 9.69
N ARG A 135 -6.04 8.19 8.80
CA ARG A 135 -6.20 6.77 9.15
C ARG A 135 -4.89 6.07 9.51
N LEU A 136 -3.74 6.72 9.34
CA LEU A 136 -2.49 6.30 9.97
C LEU A 136 -2.58 6.66 11.47
N LYS A 137 -2.77 5.67 12.35
CA LYS A 137 -3.18 5.91 13.75
C LYS A 137 -2.21 5.38 14.81
N HIS A 138 -1.31 4.49 14.45
CA HIS A 138 -0.40 3.87 15.43
C HIS A 138 0.82 3.26 14.76
N LYS A 139 1.84 2.95 15.58
CA LYS A 139 3.11 2.32 15.18
C LYS A 139 2.92 1.11 14.26
N LYS A 140 1.95 0.23 14.57
CA LYS A 140 1.63 -0.93 13.72
C LYS A 140 1.20 -0.54 12.31
N HIS A 141 0.43 0.53 12.14
CA HIS A 141 0.02 0.98 10.80
C HIS A 141 1.22 1.50 10.00
N TYR A 142 2.19 2.15 10.64
CA TYR A 142 3.33 2.72 9.93
C TYR A 142 4.40 1.66 9.64
N ASN A 143 4.83 0.93 10.66
CA ASN A 143 5.88 -0.07 10.53
C ASN A 143 5.46 -1.27 9.69
N SER A 144 4.15 -1.53 9.49
CA SER A 144 3.71 -2.58 8.58
C SER A 144 4.09 -2.30 7.12
N PHE A 145 4.29 -1.04 6.73
CA PHE A 145 4.74 -0.64 5.39
C PHE A 145 6.22 -0.21 5.33
N ASN A 146 6.80 0.23 6.45
CA ASN A 146 8.13 0.85 6.50
C ASN A 146 9.21 -0.05 7.11
N THR A 147 8.97 -1.35 7.18
CA THR A 147 9.93 -2.37 7.65
C THR A 147 9.77 -3.64 6.83
N ASN A 148 10.61 -4.65 7.04
CA ASN A 148 10.49 -5.96 6.38
C ASN A 148 9.23 -6.75 6.79
N PHE A 149 8.33 -6.16 7.59
CA PHE A 149 6.96 -6.65 7.68
C PHE A 149 6.23 -6.55 6.33
N PHE A 150 6.53 -5.50 5.55
CA PHE A 150 6.15 -5.34 4.16
C PHE A 150 7.14 -6.09 3.26
N VAL A 151 6.62 -6.82 2.28
CA VAL A 151 7.41 -7.56 1.30
C VAL A 151 7.12 -6.96 -0.05
N ASN A 152 8.14 -6.39 -0.70
CA ASN A 152 7.95 -5.75 -1.99
C ASN A 152 7.52 -6.78 -3.05
N TRP A 153 6.74 -6.33 -4.02
CA TRP A 153 6.25 -7.12 -5.13
C TRP A 153 7.39 -7.82 -5.89
N ILE A 154 8.51 -7.12 -6.10
CA ILE A 154 9.70 -7.66 -6.77
C ILE A 154 10.37 -8.79 -5.98
N ASP A 155 10.23 -8.81 -4.66
CA ASP A 155 10.88 -9.77 -3.76
C ASP A 155 10.06 -11.06 -3.54
N LEU A 156 8.84 -11.12 -4.07
CA LEU A 156 7.97 -12.30 -4.00
C LEU A 156 8.34 -13.35 -5.06
N PRO A 157 8.14 -14.65 -4.80
CA PRO A 157 7.42 -15.26 -3.66
C PRO A 157 8.23 -15.30 -2.36
N LEU A 158 7.52 -15.34 -1.23
CA LEU A 158 8.14 -15.63 0.06
C LEU A 158 8.63 -17.08 0.13
N LYS A 159 9.81 -17.29 0.73
CA LYS A 159 10.42 -18.63 0.87
C LYS A 159 9.69 -19.53 1.88
N SER A 160 9.12 -18.95 2.92
CA SER A 160 8.42 -19.68 3.98
C SER A 160 7.35 -18.81 4.64
N ILE A 161 6.41 -19.45 5.34
CA ILE A 161 5.37 -18.75 6.09
C ILE A 161 6.02 -18.18 7.36
N PRO A 162 5.97 -16.86 7.59
CA PRO A 162 6.60 -16.26 8.75
C PRO A 162 5.85 -16.61 10.05
N ASN A 163 6.60 -16.74 11.15
CA ASN A 163 5.99 -16.85 12.47
C ASN A 163 5.38 -15.49 12.87
N VAL A 164 4.07 -15.48 13.13
CA VAL A 164 3.31 -14.25 13.42
C VAL A 164 3.89 -13.47 14.60
N LYS A 165 4.13 -14.14 15.74
CA LYS A 165 4.56 -13.46 16.98
C LYS A 165 5.96 -12.89 16.84
N GLU A 166 6.88 -13.66 16.27
CA GLU A 166 8.27 -13.25 16.06
C GLU A 166 8.36 -12.10 15.06
N THR A 167 7.60 -12.18 13.96
CA THR A 167 7.58 -11.16 12.90
C THR A 167 7.02 -9.84 13.43
N GLU A 168 5.91 -9.88 14.17
CA GLU A 168 5.36 -8.67 14.81
C GLU A 168 6.31 -8.10 15.88
N LEU A 169 6.94 -8.95 16.69
CA LEU A 169 7.88 -8.50 17.71
C LEU A 169 9.09 -7.81 17.07
N LYS A 170 9.66 -8.42 16.03
CA LYS A 170 10.87 -7.93 15.35
C LYS A 170 10.61 -6.65 14.55
N TYR A 171 9.63 -6.67 13.66
CA TYR A 171 9.45 -5.62 12.65
C TYR A 171 8.43 -4.55 13.03
N ILE A 172 7.47 -4.87 13.91
CA ILE A 172 6.49 -3.88 14.35
C ILE A 172 6.90 -3.27 15.68
N LYS A 173 7.05 -4.09 16.72
CA LYS A 173 7.28 -3.60 18.10
C LYS A 173 8.72 -3.16 18.29
N GLY A 174 9.69 -3.96 17.83
CA GLY A 174 11.12 -3.77 18.00
C GLY A 174 11.74 -2.72 17.07
N SER A 175 11.16 -2.45 15.90
CA SER A 175 11.70 -1.44 14.98
C SER A 175 11.38 -0.01 15.44
N PRO A 176 12.32 0.94 15.29
CA PRO A 176 12.05 2.35 15.52
C PRO A 176 11.08 2.91 14.46
N LEU A 177 10.58 4.10 14.71
CA LEU A 177 9.78 4.90 13.78
C LEU A 177 10.71 5.81 12.99
N ILE A 178 11.08 5.39 11.78
CA ILE A 178 11.99 6.14 10.90
C ILE A 178 11.18 6.84 9.80
N CYS A 179 11.37 8.15 9.61
CA CYS A 179 10.66 8.93 8.58
C CYS A 179 10.97 8.43 7.16
N SER A 180 9.93 8.26 6.34
CA SER A 180 10.04 7.78 4.95
C SER A 180 10.67 8.80 3.98
N TYR A 181 10.68 10.08 4.35
CA TYR A 181 11.27 11.17 3.56
C TYR A 181 12.75 11.39 3.88
N CYS A 182 13.06 11.64 5.15
CA CYS A 182 14.37 12.16 5.56
C CYS A 182 15.21 11.17 6.38
N GLY A 183 14.65 10.01 6.76
CA GLY A 183 15.35 9.02 7.58
C GLY A 183 15.52 9.40 9.07
N GLN A 184 14.91 10.51 9.53
CA GLN A 184 14.95 10.89 10.94
C GLN A 184 14.29 9.83 11.83
N ASP A 185 14.94 9.50 12.96
CA ASP A 185 14.47 8.53 13.94
C ASP A 185 13.60 9.19 15.03
N TYR A 186 12.38 8.68 15.21
CA TYR A 186 11.41 9.10 16.22
C TYR A 186 11.24 8.09 17.36
N GLY A 187 11.99 6.97 17.34
CA GLY A 187 11.93 5.89 18.31
C GLY A 187 10.53 5.28 18.41
N SER A 188 9.83 5.54 19.51
CA SER A 188 8.44 5.10 19.74
C SER A 188 7.41 6.25 19.67
N GLN A 189 7.83 7.47 19.33
CA GLN A 189 7.00 8.68 19.39
C GLN A 189 6.11 8.83 18.13
N PHE A 190 5.09 7.97 18.01
CA PHE A 190 4.21 7.95 16.82
C PHE A 190 3.57 9.30 16.48
N LYS A 191 3.08 10.04 17.49
CA LYS A 191 2.47 11.34 17.25
C LYS A 191 3.45 12.32 16.57
N LYS A 192 4.69 12.37 17.05
CA LYS A 192 5.72 13.26 16.47
C LYS A 192 6.08 12.85 15.03
N LEU A 193 6.20 11.56 14.75
CA LEU A 193 6.41 11.09 13.38
C LEU A 193 5.22 11.50 12.49
N LYS A 194 3.98 11.28 12.94
CA LYS A 194 2.79 11.60 12.15
C LYS A 194 2.71 13.09 11.83
N ASP A 195 2.94 13.94 12.82
CA ASP A 195 2.96 15.40 12.65
C ASP A 195 4.07 15.77 11.62
N HIS A 196 5.25 15.17 11.71
CA HIS A 196 6.35 15.39 10.77
C HIS A 196 6.08 14.89 9.34
N LEU A 197 5.42 13.74 9.14
CA LEU A 197 5.05 13.25 7.80
C LEU A 197 4.11 14.25 7.10
N THR A 198 3.21 14.88 7.86
CA THR A 198 2.32 15.94 7.34
C THR A 198 3.13 17.18 6.93
N GLU A 199 4.10 17.58 7.75
CA GLU A 199 5.01 18.69 7.44
C GLU A 199 5.86 18.41 6.18
N GLU A 200 6.43 17.21 6.06
CA GLU A 200 7.20 16.81 4.89
C GLU A 200 6.33 16.77 3.63
N PHE A 201 5.10 16.26 3.72
CA PHE A 201 4.17 16.30 2.60
C PHE A 201 3.91 17.73 2.13
N ASN A 202 3.49 18.64 3.03
CA ASN A 202 3.19 20.03 2.69
C ASN A 202 4.40 20.84 2.21
N LYS A 203 5.61 20.45 2.65
CA LYS A 203 6.87 21.05 2.20
C LYS A 203 7.26 20.59 0.78
N HIS A 204 6.85 19.38 0.40
CA HIS A 204 7.25 18.77 -0.85
C HIS A 204 6.18 18.84 -1.95
N PHE A 205 4.92 19.05 -1.58
CA PHE A 205 3.79 19.03 -2.51
C PHE A 205 2.81 20.17 -2.25
N THR A 206 2.34 20.78 -3.32
CA THR A 206 1.24 21.75 -3.32
C THR A 206 0.07 21.19 -4.12
N GLU A 207 -1.15 21.32 -3.60
CA GLU A 207 -2.36 20.95 -4.34
C GLU A 207 -2.53 21.83 -5.58
N ILE A 208 -2.78 21.19 -6.72
CA ILE A 208 -3.13 21.87 -7.96
C ILE A 208 -4.61 22.23 -7.84
N ILE A 209 -4.89 23.52 -7.62
CA ILE A 209 -6.25 24.03 -7.63
C ILE A 209 -6.63 24.25 -9.08
N GLU A 210 -7.53 23.42 -9.62
CA GLU A 210 -8.20 23.73 -10.89
C GLU A 210 -9.00 25.03 -10.69
N LEU A 211 -8.62 26.10 -11.41
CA LEU A 211 -9.35 27.36 -11.50
C LEU A 211 -10.57 27.22 -12.42
#